data_AF-A0A1V1T958-F1
#
_entry.id   AF-A0A1V1T958-F1
#
_cell.length_a   1.000
_cell.length_b   1.000
_cell.length_c   1.000
_cell.angle_alpha   90.00
_cell.angle_beta   90.00
_cell.angle_gamma   90.00
#
_symmetry.space_group_name_H-M   'P 1'
#
loop_
_entity.id
_entity.type
_entity.pdbx_description
1 polymer ?
#
loop_
_entity_poly.entity_id
_entity_poly.type
_entity_poly.pdbx_seq_one_letter_code
_entity_poly.pdbx_strand_id
1 'polypeptide(L)' 'MRNDITLRGKWMYSRADCQALLNMVTTGALDVREIAQVVETFKLEEWKEALDAAAEQGGRLGKMIIFTP' A
#
# COMPACT_ATOMS: atom_id res chain seq x y z
N MET A 1 -17.33 -9.45 -28.82
CA MET A 1 -16.57 -10.55 -28.19
C MET A 1 -15.14 -10.06 -27.96
N ARG A 2 -14.63 -10.05 -26.73
CA ARG A 2 -13.24 -9.63 -26.40
C ARG A 2 -12.36 -10.87 -26.41
N ASN A 3 -11.81 -11.21 -27.57
CA ASN A 3 -11.19 -12.53 -27.82
C ASN A 3 -9.67 -12.58 -27.62
N ASP A 4 -9.08 -11.59 -26.95
CA ASP A 4 -7.62 -11.53 -26.73
C ASP A 4 -7.26 -10.80 -25.43
N ILE A 5 -7.93 -11.16 -24.33
CA ILE A 5 -7.58 -10.66 -22.99
C ILE A 5 -6.87 -11.78 -22.24
N THR A 6 -5.60 -11.56 -21.90
CA THR A 6 -4.85 -12.48 -21.04
C THR A 6 -4.94 -12.05 -19.59
N LEU A 7 -5.44 -12.93 -18.72
CA LEU A 7 -5.38 -12.74 -17.27
C LEU A 7 -4.06 -13.34 -16.73
N ARG A 8 -3.27 -12.53 -16.02
CA ARG A 8 -2.05 -12.99 -15.33
C ARG A 8 -2.19 -12.73 -13.84
N GLY A 9 -2.13 -13.80 -13.05
CA GLY A 9 -1.94 -13.67 -11.60
C GLY A 9 -0.49 -13.29 -11.31
N LYS A 10 -0.30 -12.33 -10.39
CA LYS A 10 1.02 -12.01 -9.82
C LYS A 10 0.86 -11.89 -8.31
N TRP A 11 1.69 -12.62 -7.58
CA TRP A 11 1.74 -12.52 -6.13
C TRP A 11 2.95 -11.68 -5.74
N MET A 12 2.71 -10.56 -5.06
CA MET A 12 3.74 -9.63 -4.59
C MET A 12 4.69 -9.17 -5.73
N TYR A 13 5.77 -8.50 -5.34
CA TYR A 13 6.76 -7.94 -6.24
C TYR A 13 8.15 -8.51 -5.94
N SER A 14 8.97 -8.68 -6.97
CA SER A 14 10.37 -9.08 -6.76
C SER A 14 11.16 -7.95 -6.08
N ARG A 15 12.31 -8.27 -5.49
CA ARG A 15 13.21 -7.24 -4.94
C ARG A 15 13.59 -6.18 -6.00
N ALA A 16 13.81 -6.61 -7.24
CA ALA A 16 14.14 -5.72 -8.35
C ALA A 16 12.98 -4.79 -8.69
N ASP A 17 11.75 -5.30 -8.69
CA ASP A 17 10.54 -4.50 -8.90
C ASP A 17 10.39 -3.43 -7.80
N CYS A 18 10.58 -3.82 -6.54
CA CYS A 18 10.54 -2.89 -5.41
C CYS A 18 11.62 -1.80 -5.51
N GLN A 19 12.84 -2.17 -5.90
CA GLN A 19 13.93 -1.20 -6.09
C GLN A 19 13.62 -0.22 -7.22
N ALA A 20 13.04 -0.68 -8.32
CA ALA A 20 12.61 0.18 -9.41
C ALA A 20 11.54 1.18 -8.96
N LEU A 21 10.56 0.73 -8.17
CA LEU A 21 9.54 1.61 -7.57
C LEU A 21 10.18 2.68 -6.67
N LEU A 22 11.08 2.27 -5.77
CA LEU A 22 11.79 3.20 -4.88
C LEU A 22 12.59 4.23 -5.69
N ASN A 23 13.28 3.82 -6.75
CA ASN A 23 14.03 4.74 -7.61
C ASN A 23 13.11 5.77 -8.29
N MET A 24 11.92 5.38 -8.75
CA MET A 24 10.96 6.32 -9.33
C MET A 24 10.50 7.35 -8.29
N VAL A 25 10.24 6.92 -7.06
CA VAL A 25 9.84 7.82 -5.97
C VAL A 25 10.98 8.76 -5.56
N THR A 26 12.20 8.24 -5.37
CA THR A 26 13.35 9.05 -4.88
C THR A 26 13.89 10.02 -5.92
N THR A 27 13.77 9.70 -7.22
CA THR A 27 14.12 10.62 -8.31
C THR A 27 13.04 11.65 -8.60
N GLY A 28 11.86 11.53 -7.99
CA GLY A 28 10.70 12.40 -8.22
C GLY A 28 9.94 12.09 -9.50
N ALA A 29 10.27 11.00 -10.21
CA ALA A 29 9.52 10.54 -11.38
C ALA A 29 8.11 10.04 -11.02
N LEU A 30 7.88 9.66 -9.76
CA LEU A 30 6.59 9.27 -9.22
C LEU A 30 6.37 9.95 -7.85
N ASP A 31 5.33 10.77 -7.74
CA ASP A 31 4.90 11.33 -6.46
C ASP A 31 3.76 10.49 -5.86
N VAL A 32 3.97 9.99 -4.64
CA VAL A 32 2.99 9.18 -3.91
C VAL A 32 2.42 9.92 -2.71
N ARG A 33 2.83 11.16 -2.44
CA ARG A 33 2.44 11.91 -1.23
C ARG A 33 0.96 12.22 -1.16
N GLU A 34 0.32 12.44 -2.30
CA GLU A 34 -1.14 12.67 -2.37
C GLU A 34 -1.95 11.37 -2.25
N ILE A 35 -1.30 10.22 -2.47
CA ILE A 35 -1.94 8.90 -2.41
C ILE A 35 -1.76 8.31 -1.01
N ALA A 36 -0.54 8.34 -0.48
CA ALA A 36 -0.16 7.71 0.78
C ALA A 36 -0.55 8.61 1.97
N GLN A 37 -1.67 8.28 2.62
CA GLN A 37 -2.18 8.99 3.78
C GLN A 37 -2.17 8.08 5.01
N VAL A 38 -1.45 8.51 6.05
CA VAL A 38 -1.59 7.93 7.39
C VAL A 38 -2.90 8.44 7.97
N VAL A 39 -3.85 7.53 8.20
CA VAL A 39 -5.19 7.87 8.69
C VAL A 39 -5.18 7.93 10.20
N GLU A 40 -4.63 6.88 10.83
CA GLU A 40 -4.55 6.75 12.29
C GLU A 40 -3.24 6.05 12.67
N THR A 41 -2.88 6.22 13.94
CA THR A 41 -1.66 5.68 14.52
C THR A 41 -1.97 5.09 15.87
N PHE A 42 -1.46 3.88 16.11
CA PHE A 42 -1.73 3.10 17.32
C PHE A 42 -0.43 2.70 17.99
N LYS A 43 -0.46 2.49 19.30
CA LYS A 43 0.61 1.76 19.98
C LYS A 43 0.46 0.27 19.74
N LEU A 44 1.52 -0.49 20.04
CA LEU A 44 1.51 -1.94 19.85
C LEU A 44 0.50 -2.64 20.77
N GLU A 45 0.23 -2.09 21.96
CA GLU A 45 -0.74 -2.63 22.91
C GLU A 45 -2.18 -2.56 22.36
N GLU A 46 -2.46 -1.62 21.46
CA GLU A 46 -3.76 -1.35 20.82
C GLU A 46 -3.90 -2.10 19.48
N TRP A 47 -3.23 -3.25 19.36
CA TRP A 47 -3.14 -4.01 18.10
C TRP A 47 -4.51 -4.41 17.56
N LYS A 48 -5.49 -4.67 18.42
CA LYS A 48 -6.80 -5.12 18.02
C LYS A 48 -7.57 -3.98 17.34
N GLU A 49 -7.60 -2.83 18.01
CA GLU A 49 -8.23 -1.60 17.53
C GLU A 49 -7.59 -1.13 16.22
N ALA A 50 -6.26 -1.23 16.10
CA ALA A 50 -5.54 -0.90 14.89
C ALA A 50 -5.93 -1.78 13.69
N LEU A 51 -6.08 -3.09 13.92
CA LEU A 51 -6.48 -4.03 12.87
C LEU A 51 -7.96 -3.89 12.50
N ASP A 52 -8.83 -3.63 13.48
CA ASP A 52 -10.25 -3.35 13.25
C ASP A 52 -10.41 -2.06 12.41
N ALA A 53 -9.71 -0.99 12.78
CA ALA A 53 -9.67 0.26 11.99
C ALA A 53 -9.11 0.05 10.58
N ALA A 54 -8.04 -0.75 10.42
CA ALA A 54 -7.50 -1.10 9.12
C ALA A 54 -8.49 -1.87 8.25
N ALA A 55 -9.28 -2.78 8.84
CA ALA A 55 -10.31 -3.53 8.13
C ALA A 55 -11.46 -2.61 7.65
N GLU A 56 -11.88 -1.65 8.48
CA GLU A 56 -12.89 -0.65 8.11
C GLU A 56 -12.44 0.29 6.99
N GLN A 57 -11.14 0.63 6.95
CA GLN A 57 -10.56 1.44 5.88
C GLN A 57 -10.19 0.61 4.62
N GLY A 58 -10.38 -0.71 4.67
CA GLY A 58 -10.01 -1.66 3.62
C GLY A 58 -10.56 -1.30 2.24
N GLY A 59 -9.74 -1.46 1.21
CA GLY A 59 -10.11 -1.21 -0.19
C GLY A 59 -9.96 0.25 -0.66
N ARG A 60 -9.62 1.18 0.24
CA ARG A 60 -9.28 2.55 -0.14
C ARG A 60 -7.79 2.67 -0.45
N LEU A 61 -7.47 2.99 -1.71
CA LEU A 61 -6.10 3.16 -2.17
C LEU A 61 -5.36 4.19 -1.29
N GLY A 62 -4.19 3.81 -0.78
CA GLY A 62 -3.25 4.72 -0.14
C GLY A 62 -3.53 5.11 1.31
N LYS A 63 -4.64 4.65 1.90
CA LYS A 63 -4.88 4.82 3.34
C LYS A 63 -4.13 3.78 4.16
N MET A 64 -3.39 4.25 5.17
CA MET A 64 -2.55 3.42 6.02
C MET A 64 -2.85 3.66 7.50
N ILE A 65 -2.88 2.56 8.25
CA ILE A 65 -2.82 2.55 9.71
C ILE A 65 -1.40 2.13 10.09
N ILE A 66 -0.77 2.86 11.02
CA ILE A 66 0.63 2.62 11.38
C ILE A 66 0.75 2.38 12.88
N PHE A 67 1.60 1.43 13.25
CA PHE A 67 2.05 1.28 14.63
C PHE A 67 3.22 2.19 14.91
N THR A 68 3.14 2.97 15.98
CA THR A 68 4.29 3.71 16.51
C THR A 68 4.92 2.97 17.69
N PRO A 69 6.26 3.04 17.83
CA PRO A 69 6.97 2.54 19.00
C PRO A 69 6.49 3.18 20.31
#